data_AF-A0A927CDM1-F1
#
_entry.id   AF-A0A927CDM1-F1
#
_cell.length_a   1.000
_cell.length_b   1.000
_cell.length_c   1.000
_cell.angle_alpha   90.00
_cell.angle_beta   90.00
_cell.angle_gamma   90.00
#
_symmetry.space_group_name_H-M   'P 1'
#
loop_
_entity.id
_entity.type
_entity.pdbx_description
1 polymer ?
#
loop_
_entity_poly.entity_id
_entity_poly.type
_entity_poly.pdbx_seq_one_letter_code
_entity_poly.pdbx_strand_id
1 'polypeptide(L)'
;MDRTLFPMKRFNLKRPGALIGTITEVLEYMRLLYAEIGKSRLPGGASPFQDPSESGRHVACLTCDGTGAVIGEIDPSRMIATELSLKHGAVLLWAGTNCGPVVMIKQLAKMLGMDFGKPLAGQDNRFTDILLYGYEKEPVPYVHNKKQLKGFYRGCVHDLRYMRDAGTISRGNLRAIRFFSRQEPCPMCSGSETSSERISITIGGRSVSEVSRLPIPDLLLFIKNLPLSLDIFERERCSEIIEEVETRLIYLHKIGLQTLHVV
;
A
#
# COMPACT_ATOMS: atom_id res chain seq x y z
N MET A 1 -4.38 -2.30 32.15
CA MET A 1 -4.97 -2.41 30.81
C MET A 1 -3.90 -2.97 29.90
N ASP A 2 -4.12 -4.19 29.44
CA ASP A 2 -3.12 -5.05 28.82
C ASP A 2 -2.64 -4.45 27.49
N ARG A 3 -1.36 -4.07 27.42
CA ARG A 3 -0.69 -3.47 26.25
C ARG A 3 -0.40 -4.56 25.21
N THR A 4 -1.43 -5.20 24.68
CA THR A 4 -1.30 -5.96 23.43
C THR A 4 -1.21 -4.98 22.26
N LEU A 5 -0.12 -4.22 22.26
CA LEU A 5 0.40 -3.54 21.08
C LEU A 5 0.36 -4.55 19.93
N PHE A 6 -0.29 -4.17 18.84
CA PHE A 6 -0.13 -4.86 17.55
C PHE A 6 1.35 -5.26 17.42
N PRO A 7 1.72 -6.55 17.34
CA PRO A 7 3.12 -6.94 17.33
C PRO A 7 3.78 -6.30 16.12
N MET A 8 4.52 -5.20 16.35
CA MET A 8 5.12 -4.43 15.28
C MET A 8 6.24 -5.24 14.68
N LYS A 9 6.10 -5.54 13.40
CA LYS A 9 7.08 -6.32 12.67
C LYS A 9 8.17 -5.38 12.16
N ARG A 10 9.34 -5.43 12.82
CA ARG A 10 10.50 -4.62 12.43
C ARG A 10 10.85 -4.80 10.96
N PHE A 11 10.92 -3.68 10.24
CA PHE A 11 11.29 -3.69 8.82
C PHE A 11 12.77 -4.00 8.62
N ASN A 12 13.07 -4.89 7.69
CA ASN A 12 14.45 -5.22 7.36
C ASN A 12 14.85 -4.59 6.03
N LEU A 13 15.62 -3.50 6.08
CA LEU A 13 16.15 -2.80 4.90
C LEU A 13 16.98 -3.70 3.96
N LYS A 14 17.63 -4.75 4.49
CA LYS A 14 18.46 -5.68 3.69
C LYS A 14 17.65 -6.79 3.05
N ARG A 15 16.46 -7.08 3.58
CA ARG A 15 15.51 -8.08 3.08
C ARG A 15 14.11 -7.50 3.09
N PRO A 16 13.86 -6.46 2.26
CA PRO A 16 12.54 -5.88 2.15
C PRO A 16 11.58 -6.98 1.68
N GLY A 17 10.39 -7.03 2.28
CA GLY A 17 9.34 -7.95 1.84
C GLY A 17 8.77 -7.56 0.49
N ALA A 18 7.57 -8.07 0.18
CA ALA A 18 6.83 -7.61 -0.99
C ALA A 18 6.61 -6.08 -0.92
N LEU A 19 6.76 -5.41 -2.07
CA LEU A 19 6.69 -3.95 -2.13
C LEU A 19 5.31 -3.43 -1.71
N ILE A 20 4.24 -4.10 -2.16
CA ILE A 20 2.87 -3.79 -1.74
C ILE A 20 2.68 -3.95 -0.23
N GLY A 21 3.27 -4.99 0.36
CA GLY A 21 3.27 -5.14 1.81
C GLY A 21 3.89 -3.93 2.50
N THR A 22 5.06 -3.50 2.02
CA THR A 22 5.79 -2.34 2.53
C THR A 22 4.97 -1.06 2.42
N ILE A 23 4.35 -0.79 1.26
CA ILE A 23 3.55 0.42 1.00
C ILE A 23 2.31 0.45 1.91
N THR A 24 1.54 -0.62 1.97
CA THR A 24 0.30 -0.63 2.76
C THR A 24 0.56 -0.66 4.26
N GLU A 25 1.68 -1.24 4.71
CA GLU A 25 2.07 -1.21 6.12
C GLU A 25 2.38 0.21 6.59
N VAL A 26 2.89 1.09 5.71
CA VAL A 26 3.04 2.51 6.04
C VAL A 26 1.68 3.10 6.46
N LEU A 27 0.61 2.86 5.69
CA LEU A 27 -0.72 3.35 6.04
C LEU A 27 -1.25 2.75 7.36
N GLU A 28 -1.01 1.46 7.60
CA GLU A 28 -1.41 0.78 8.84
C GLU A 28 -0.72 1.40 10.07
N TYR A 29 0.61 1.61 10.01
CA TYR A 29 1.35 2.26 11.09
C TYR A 29 1.00 3.74 11.25
N MET A 30 0.70 4.44 10.14
CA MET A 30 0.18 5.81 10.21
C MET A 30 -1.15 5.88 10.96
N ARG A 31 -2.07 4.93 10.73
CA ARG A 31 -3.33 4.87 11.49
C ARG A 31 -3.10 4.61 12.97
N LEU A 32 -2.15 3.73 13.32
CA LEU A 32 -1.75 3.49 14.71
C LEU A 32 -1.14 4.75 15.35
N LEU A 33 -0.28 5.47 14.63
CA LEU A 33 0.29 6.73 15.06
C LEU A 33 -0.80 7.78 15.36
N TYR A 34 -1.78 7.93 14.46
CA TYR A 34 -2.91 8.83 14.64
C TYR A 34 -3.83 8.41 15.79
N ALA A 35 -3.99 7.12 16.05
CA ALA A 35 -4.74 6.64 17.20
C ALA A 35 -4.02 6.94 18.53
N GLU A 36 -2.68 6.90 18.55
CA GLU A 36 -1.88 7.06 19.78
C GLU A 36 -1.73 8.53 20.22
N ILE A 37 -1.51 9.44 19.27
CA ILE A 37 -1.16 10.85 19.56
C ILE A 37 -2.05 11.88 18.83
N GLY A 38 -3.04 11.42 18.06
CA GLY A 38 -3.91 12.32 17.30
C GLY A 38 -4.82 13.16 18.19
N LYS A 39 -5.04 14.41 17.79
CA LYS A 39 -5.86 15.40 18.50
C LYS A 39 -7.17 15.63 17.77
N SER A 40 -8.27 15.62 18.52
CA SER A 40 -9.61 15.93 18.02
C SER A 40 -9.74 17.40 17.64
N ARG A 41 -10.33 17.72 16.49
CA ARG A 41 -10.66 19.10 16.10
C ARG A 41 -11.88 19.71 16.83
N LEU A 42 -12.62 18.95 17.65
CA LEU A 42 -13.79 19.51 18.31
C LEU A 42 -13.41 20.36 19.53
N PRO A 43 -14.03 21.55 19.70
CA PRO A 43 -13.91 22.31 20.94
C PRO A 43 -14.53 21.50 22.08
N GLY A 44 -13.73 21.20 23.12
CA GLY A 44 -14.20 20.47 24.30
C GLY A 44 -13.39 19.23 24.68
N GLY A 45 -12.34 18.86 23.94
CA GLY A 45 -11.37 17.87 24.42
C GLY A 45 -11.95 16.50 24.75
N ALA A 46 -13.05 16.10 24.11
CA ALA A 46 -13.59 14.76 24.27
C ALA A 46 -12.53 13.75 23.80
N SER A 47 -12.15 12.85 24.72
CA SER A 47 -11.24 11.75 24.44
C SER A 47 -11.73 10.95 23.22
N PRO A 48 -10.84 10.52 22.30
CA PRO A 48 -11.20 9.64 21.19
C PRO A 48 -11.86 8.32 21.62
N PHE A 49 -11.74 7.97 22.91
CA PHE A 49 -12.15 6.69 23.50
C PHE A 49 -13.26 6.84 24.55
N GLN A 50 -14.34 7.56 24.24
CA GLN A 50 -15.58 7.36 25.01
C GLN A 50 -16.20 6.01 24.61
N ASP A 51 -16.56 5.21 25.62
CA ASP A 51 -17.03 3.83 25.48
C ASP A 51 -18.27 3.77 24.55
N PRO A 52 -18.21 3.04 23.41
CA PRO A 52 -19.32 2.97 22.45
C PRO A 52 -20.60 2.35 23.03
N SER A 53 -20.48 1.61 24.13
CA SER A 53 -21.58 0.86 24.74
C SER A 53 -22.65 1.74 25.40
N GLU A 54 -22.38 3.02 25.68
CA GLU A 54 -23.33 3.90 26.38
C GLU A 54 -24.30 4.67 25.47
N SER A 55 -24.17 4.59 24.13
CA SER A 55 -25.02 5.40 23.23
C SER A 55 -25.55 4.75 21.96
N GLY A 56 -25.22 3.48 21.68
CA GLY A 56 -25.68 2.78 20.47
C GLY A 56 -25.20 3.43 19.16
N ARG A 57 -24.22 4.33 19.20
CA ARG A 57 -23.63 4.99 18.03
C ARG A 57 -22.39 4.24 17.56
N HIS A 58 -22.44 3.71 16.35
CA HIS A 58 -21.27 3.14 15.70
C HIS A 58 -20.27 4.25 15.31
N VAL A 59 -19.05 4.16 15.85
CA VAL A 59 -17.93 5.08 15.58
C VAL A 59 -17.48 5.01 14.12
N ALA A 60 -17.56 3.82 13.50
CA ALA A 60 -17.19 3.58 12.11
C ALA A 60 -18.41 3.16 11.28
N CYS A 61 -18.42 3.52 10.00
CA CYS A 61 -19.43 3.04 9.06
C CYS A 61 -19.35 1.52 8.91
N LEU A 62 -20.44 0.80 9.24
CA LEU A 62 -20.50 -0.67 9.18
C LEU A 62 -20.28 -1.25 7.78
N THR A 63 -20.53 -0.46 6.72
CA THR A 63 -20.40 -0.91 5.33
C THR A 63 -18.96 -0.88 4.83
N CYS A 64 -18.16 0.08 5.30
CA CYS A 64 -16.77 0.22 4.88
C CYS A 64 -15.78 0.00 6.04
N ASP A 65 -16.27 -0.35 7.22
CA ASP A 65 -15.50 -0.50 8.46
C ASP A 65 -14.63 0.74 8.74
N GLY A 66 -15.18 1.92 8.48
CA GLY A 66 -14.50 3.20 8.68
C GLY A 66 -13.44 3.55 7.64
N THR A 67 -13.32 2.84 6.52
CA THR A 67 -12.38 3.24 5.44
C THR A 67 -12.90 4.38 4.57
N GLY A 68 -14.21 4.68 4.64
CA GLY A 68 -14.87 5.66 3.78
C GLY A 68 -15.02 5.20 2.33
N ALA A 69 -14.45 4.05 1.97
CA ALA A 69 -14.40 3.57 0.60
C ALA A 69 -14.73 2.09 0.48
N VAL A 70 -15.41 1.74 -0.61
CA VAL A 70 -15.59 0.36 -1.06
C VAL A 70 -14.61 0.06 -2.21
N ILE A 71 -14.27 -1.22 -2.35
CA ILE A 71 -13.34 -1.69 -3.38
C ILE A 71 -14.12 -1.81 -4.69
N GLY A 72 -13.80 -0.95 -5.65
CA GLY A 72 -14.36 -0.96 -7.00
C GLY A 72 -13.56 -1.85 -7.95
N GLU A 73 -13.55 -1.48 -9.23
CA GLU A 73 -12.79 -2.20 -10.26
C GLU A 73 -11.27 -2.05 -10.10
N ILE A 74 -10.53 -3.06 -10.58
CA ILE A 74 -9.07 -3.03 -10.63
C ILE A 74 -8.62 -1.88 -11.55
N ASP A 75 -7.67 -1.08 -11.07
CA ASP A 75 -7.05 0.03 -11.75
C ASP A 75 -5.64 -0.35 -12.26
N PRO A 76 -5.49 -0.66 -13.55
CA PRO A 76 -4.21 -1.05 -14.14
C PRO A 76 -3.13 0.03 -14.00
N SER A 77 -3.51 1.31 -13.96
CA SER A 77 -2.55 2.43 -13.87
C SER A 77 -1.73 2.40 -12.58
N ARG A 78 -2.27 1.78 -11.52
CA ARG A 78 -1.62 1.61 -10.23
C ARG A 78 -0.74 0.37 -10.14
N MET A 79 -0.76 -0.52 -11.13
CA MET A 79 -0.06 -1.81 -11.08
C MET A 79 1.38 -1.74 -11.60
N ILE A 80 1.73 -0.66 -12.31
CA ILE A 80 3.03 -0.45 -12.93
C ILE A 80 3.65 0.86 -12.42
N ALA A 81 4.85 0.77 -11.86
CA ALA A 81 5.67 1.93 -11.53
C ALA A 81 6.68 2.18 -12.67
N THR A 82 6.32 3.08 -13.58
CA THR A 82 7.10 3.33 -14.82
C THR A 82 8.49 3.91 -14.56
N GLU A 83 8.66 4.60 -13.43
CA GLU A 83 9.92 5.13 -12.94
C GLU A 83 10.91 4.05 -12.49
N LEU A 84 10.42 2.82 -12.26
CA LEU A 84 11.24 1.69 -11.84
C LEU A 84 11.62 0.80 -13.02
N SER A 85 12.73 0.08 -12.85
CA SER A 85 13.06 -1.05 -13.71
C SER A 85 12.40 -2.34 -13.23
N LEU A 86 12.30 -3.34 -14.11
CA LEU A 86 11.82 -4.66 -13.70
C LEU A 86 12.66 -5.26 -12.55
N LYS A 87 13.98 -5.00 -12.54
CA LYS A 87 14.88 -5.38 -11.44
C LYS A 87 14.49 -4.77 -10.10
N HIS A 88 13.98 -3.54 -10.09
CA HIS A 88 13.55 -2.84 -8.88
C HIS A 88 12.05 -3.00 -8.60
N GLY A 89 11.33 -3.82 -9.37
CA GLY A 89 9.93 -4.14 -9.10
C GLY A 89 8.92 -3.23 -9.79
N ALA A 90 9.16 -2.85 -11.05
CA ALA A 90 8.21 -2.05 -11.82
C ALA A 90 6.80 -2.68 -11.95
N VAL A 91 6.67 -4.01 -11.86
CA VAL A 91 5.37 -4.69 -11.73
C VAL A 91 5.05 -4.85 -10.24
N LEU A 92 4.30 -3.91 -9.69
CA LEU A 92 4.13 -3.75 -8.24
C LEU A 92 3.49 -4.98 -7.57
N LEU A 93 2.57 -5.67 -8.26
CA LEU A 93 1.92 -6.88 -7.75
C LEU A 93 2.92 -7.97 -7.33
N TRP A 94 4.04 -8.07 -8.06
CA TRP A 94 5.03 -9.12 -7.88
C TRP A 94 6.36 -8.62 -7.33
N ALA A 95 6.49 -7.31 -7.13
CA ALA A 95 7.71 -6.67 -6.68
C ALA A 95 8.18 -7.19 -5.31
N GLY A 96 9.46 -7.57 -5.23
CA GLY A 96 10.05 -8.16 -4.02
C GLY A 96 9.69 -9.64 -3.79
N THR A 97 9.03 -10.30 -4.74
CA THR A 97 8.70 -11.73 -4.66
C THR A 97 9.55 -12.56 -5.63
N ASN A 98 9.61 -13.87 -5.40
CA ASN A 98 10.21 -14.83 -6.33
C ASN A 98 9.16 -15.83 -6.81
N CYS A 99 8.07 -15.34 -7.40
CA CYS A 99 7.00 -16.17 -7.96
C CYS A 99 7.20 -16.45 -9.46
N GLY A 100 6.47 -17.43 -10.00
CA GLY A 100 6.49 -17.79 -11.42
C GLY A 100 6.38 -16.58 -12.38
N PRO A 101 5.42 -15.66 -12.19
CA PRO A 101 5.30 -14.44 -12.99
C PRO A 101 6.59 -13.60 -13.08
N VAL A 102 7.33 -13.41 -11.98
CA VAL A 102 8.59 -12.63 -11.99
C VAL A 102 9.63 -13.28 -12.89
N VAL A 103 9.77 -14.61 -12.79
CA VAL A 103 10.73 -15.36 -13.61
C VAL A 103 10.31 -15.34 -15.09
N MET A 104 9.01 -15.48 -15.37
CA MET A 104 8.46 -15.41 -16.72
C MET A 104 8.66 -14.03 -17.34
N ILE A 105 8.37 -12.94 -16.62
CA ILE A 105 8.61 -11.55 -17.07
C ILE A 105 10.08 -11.34 -17.41
N LYS A 106 11.00 -11.87 -16.60
CA LYS A 106 12.45 -11.77 -16.88
C LYS A 106 12.82 -12.46 -18.19
N GLN A 107 12.21 -13.60 -18.52
CA GLN A 107 12.43 -14.24 -19.81
C GLN A 107 11.78 -13.44 -20.94
N LEU A 108 10.55 -12.97 -20.74
CA LEU A 108 9.81 -12.20 -21.73
C LEU A 108 10.55 -10.92 -22.13
N ALA A 109 11.15 -10.24 -21.15
CA ALA A 109 12.03 -9.09 -21.41
C ALA A 109 13.19 -9.46 -22.35
N LYS A 110 13.85 -10.61 -22.15
CA LYS A 110 14.92 -11.07 -23.04
C LYS A 110 14.42 -11.40 -24.45
N MET A 111 13.29 -12.08 -24.55
CA MET A 111 12.68 -12.45 -25.85
C MET A 111 12.33 -11.21 -26.67
N LEU A 112 11.86 -10.15 -26.01
CA LEU A 112 11.42 -8.91 -26.65
C LEU A 112 12.54 -7.86 -26.75
N GLY A 113 13.78 -8.17 -26.34
CA GLY A 113 14.90 -7.23 -26.39
C GLY A 113 14.79 -6.06 -25.38
N MET A 114 13.98 -6.21 -24.34
CA MET A 114 13.77 -5.21 -23.29
C MET A 114 14.86 -5.31 -22.21
N ASP A 115 15.27 -4.17 -21.66
CA ASP A 115 16.30 -4.10 -20.63
C ASP A 115 15.69 -4.21 -19.24
N PHE A 116 15.99 -5.32 -18.56
CA PHE A 116 15.50 -5.61 -17.21
C PHE A 116 16.00 -4.60 -16.15
N GLY A 117 17.11 -3.92 -16.41
CA GLY A 117 17.75 -2.95 -15.52
C GLY A 117 17.34 -1.50 -15.75
N LYS A 118 16.76 -1.16 -16.91
CA LYS A 118 16.31 0.21 -17.22
C LYS A 118 14.89 0.49 -16.73
N PRO A 119 14.58 1.73 -16.31
CA PRO A 119 13.21 2.15 -16.04
C PRO A 119 12.27 1.87 -17.22
N LEU A 120 11.00 1.56 -16.96
CA LEU A 120 10.02 1.33 -18.03
C LEU A 120 9.68 2.60 -18.81
N ALA A 121 9.73 3.78 -18.18
CA ALA A 121 9.49 5.06 -18.84
C ALA A 121 10.48 5.36 -19.99
N GLY A 122 11.66 4.72 -19.97
CA GLY A 122 12.66 4.83 -21.04
C GLY A 122 12.62 3.67 -22.05
N GLN A 123 11.56 2.87 -22.06
CA GLN A 123 11.41 1.65 -22.86
C GLN A 123 10.15 1.71 -23.75
N ASP A 124 9.97 0.73 -24.64
CA ASP A 124 8.78 0.64 -25.50
C ASP A 124 7.50 0.50 -24.63
N ASN A 125 6.57 1.44 -24.80
CA ASN A 125 5.29 1.46 -24.08
C ASN A 125 4.46 0.18 -24.30
N ARG A 126 4.62 -0.50 -25.45
CA ARG A 126 3.96 -1.79 -25.71
C ARG A 126 4.32 -2.85 -24.67
N PHE A 127 5.50 -2.75 -24.07
CA PHE A 127 5.91 -3.67 -23.03
C PHE A 127 5.11 -3.46 -21.75
N THR A 128 4.73 -2.23 -21.40
CA THR A 128 3.84 -1.97 -20.27
C THR A 128 2.46 -2.61 -20.49
N ASP A 129 1.91 -2.53 -21.69
CA ASP A 129 0.65 -3.21 -22.03
C ASP A 129 0.78 -4.74 -21.90
N ILE A 130 1.91 -5.30 -22.35
CA ILE A 130 2.22 -6.71 -22.18
C ILE A 130 2.29 -7.10 -20.70
N LEU A 131 2.92 -6.28 -19.85
CA LEU A 131 3.00 -6.51 -18.41
C LEU A 131 1.62 -6.48 -17.75
N LEU A 132 0.73 -5.59 -18.19
CA LEU A 132 -0.62 -5.44 -17.65
C LEU A 132 -1.56 -6.55 -18.11
N TYR A 133 -1.59 -6.82 -19.42
CA TYR A 133 -2.66 -7.58 -20.08
C TYR A 133 -2.19 -8.89 -20.72
N GLY A 134 -0.89 -9.14 -20.77
CA GLY A 134 -0.33 -10.41 -21.21
C GLY A 134 0.37 -10.40 -22.55
N TYR A 135 0.90 -11.58 -22.90
CA TYR A 135 1.61 -11.87 -24.14
C TYR A 135 1.15 -13.21 -24.68
N GLU A 136 0.37 -13.17 -25.76
CA GLU A 136 -0.30 -14.34 -26.34
C GLU A 136 0.32 -14.82 -27.66
N LYS A 137 1.34 -14.12 -28.18
CA LYS A 137 1.95 -14.45 -29.48
C LYS A 137 2.62 -15.83 -29.48
N GLU A 138 3.34 -16.14 -28.40
CA GLU A 138 3.99 -17.44 -28.22
C GLU A 138 4.20 -17.74 -26.74
N PRO A 139 4.25 -19.02 -26.33
CA PRO A 139 4.51 -19.37 -24.95
C PRO A 139 5.96 -19.07 -24.53
N VAL A 140 6.11 -18.47 -23.36
CA VAL A 140 7.40 -18.11 -22.76
C VAL A 140 7.99 -19.33 -22.04
N PRO A 141 9.21 -19.79 -22.38
CA PRO A 141 9.91 -20.84 -21.62
C PRO A 141 10.59 -20.24 -20.39
N TYR A 142 10.37 -20.79 -19.20
CA TYR A 142 10.97 -20.24 -17.98
C TYR A 142 11.30 -21.34 -16.96
N VAL A 143 12.28 -21.05 -16.10
CA VAL A 143 12.70 -21.97 -15.03
C VAL A 143 12.23 -21.45 -13.69
N HIS A 144 11.33 -22.17 -13.04
CA HIS A 144 10.88 -21.83 -11.70
C HIS A 144 10.98 -23.05 -10.79
N ASN A 145 11.56 -22.88 -9.59
CA ASN A 145 11.81 -23.97 -8.64
C ASN A 145 12.47 -25.21 -9.27
N LYS A 146 13.51 -24.98 -10.09
CA LYS A 146 14.27 -26.01 -10.85
C LYS A 146 13.47 -26.79 -11.89
N LYS A 147 12.22 -26.41 -12.18
CA LYS A 147 11.40 -27.02 -13.23
C LYS A 147 11.40 -26.15 -14.48
N GLN A 148 11.58 -26.79 -15.63
CA GLN A 148 11.36 -26.18 -16.94
C GLN A 148 9.86 -26.09 -17.19
N LEU A 149 9.37 -24.89 -17.44
CA LEU A 149 7.96 -24.59 -17.67
C LEU A 149 7.82 -23.81 -18.96
N LYS A 150 6.64 -23.86 -19.57
CA LYS A 150 6.30 -23.11 -20.77
C LYS A 150 4.84 -22.69 -20.70
N GLY A 151 4.54 -21.42 -20.97
CA GLY A 151 3.16 -20.92 -20.91
C GLY A 151 3.03 -19.48 -21.38
N PHE A 152 1.80 -19.04 -21.61
CA PHE A 152 1.50 -17.65 -21.96
C PHE A 152 1.52 -16.78 -20.71
N TYR A 153 2.07 -15.57 -20.84
CA TYR A 153 1.98 -14.57 -19.79
C TYR A 153 0.60 -13.92 -19.87
N ARG A 154 -0.19 -13.99 -18.81
CA ARG A 154 -1.59 -13.49 -18.82
C ARG A 154 -1.73 -12.02 -18.42
N GLY A 155 -0.66 -11.40 -17.92
CA GLY A 155 -0.70 -10.04 -17.39
C GLY A 155 -1.06 -9.98 -15.91
N CYS A 156 -0.49 -9.01 -15.20
CA CYS A 156 -0.74 -8.85 -13.76
C CYS A 156 -2.19 -8.48 -13.44
N VAL A 157 -2.89 -7.80 -14.36
CA VAL A 157 -4.30 -7.44 -14.20
C VAL A 157 -5.18 -8.69 -14.18
N HIS A 158 -4.93 -9.63 -15.11
CA HIS A 158 -5.64 -10.90 -15.15
C HIS A 158 -5.38 -11.71 -13.88
N ASP A 159 -4.13 -11.83 -13.46
CA ASP A 159 -3.79 -12.59 -12.25
C ASP A 159 -4.46 -12.02 -11.00
N LEU A 160 -4.52 -10.69 -10.85
CA LEU A 160 -5.21 -10.04 -9.73
C LEU A 160 -6.72 -10.24 -9.77
N ARG A 161 -7.36 -10.09 -10.96
CA ARG A 161 -8.79 -10.39 -11.15
C ARG A 161 -9.09 -11.83 -10.75
N TYR A 162 -8.29 -12.77 -11.25
CA TYR A 162 -8.44 -14.18 -10.90
C TYR A 162 -8.38 -14.42 -9.39
N MET A 163 -7.43 -13.79 -8.67
CA MET A 163 -7.35 -13.91 -7.21
C MET A 163 -8.59 -13.36 -6.50
N ARG A 164 -9.13 -12.22 -6.97
CA ARG A 164 -10.35 -11.60 -6.43
C ARG A 164 -11.55 -12.51 -6.64
N ASP A 165 -11.77 -12.93 -7.88
CA ASP A 165 -12.97 -13.66 -8.30
C ASP A 165 -12.97 -15.10 -7.75
N ALA A 166 -11.79 -15.69 -7.52
CA ALA A 166 -11.64 -16.98 -6.86
C ALA A 166 -11.79 -16.91 -5.32
N GLY A 167 -12.05 -15.73 -4.73
CA GLY A 167 -12.29 -15.59 -3.29
C GLY A 167 -11.05 -15.88 -2.43
N THR A 168 -9.88 -15.37 -2.83
CA THR A 168 -8.63 -15.63 -2.09
C THR A 168 -8.70 -15.22 -0.62
N ILE A 169 -8.20 -16.08 0.28
CA ILE A 169 -8.09 -15.80 1.73
C ILE A 169 -6.69 -15.31 2.15
N SER A 170 -5.75 -15.23 1.21
CA SER A 170 -4.39 -14.77 1.48
C SER A 170 -4.41 -13.29 1.86
N ARG A 171 -3.92 -12.96 3.06
CA ARG A 171 -3.79 -11.57 3.53
C ARG A 171 -3.03 -10.68 2.54
N GLY A 172 -1.97 -11.21 1.93
CA GLY A 172 -1.17 -10.48 0.93
C GLY A 172 -1.96 -10.20 -0.36
N ASN A 173 -2.76 -11.17 -0.82
CA ASN A 173 -3.57 -11.00 -2.02
C ASN A 173 -4.73 -10.04 -1.76
N LEU A 174 -5.42 -10.16 -0.62
CA LEU A 174 -6.49 -9.26 -0.22
C LEU A 174 -6.00 -7.80 -0.13
N ARG A 175 -4.80 -7.61 0.40
CA ARG A 175 -4.11 -6.31 0.44
C ARG A 175 -3.80 -5.77 -0.95
N ALA A 176 -3.28 -6.61 -1.85
CA ALA A 176 -3.03 -6.23 -3.24
C ALA A 176 -4.34 -5.88 -3.98
N ILE A 177 -5.39 -6.68 -3.82
CA ILE A 177 -6.71 -6.42 -4.42
C ILE A 177 -7.22 -5.06 -3.96
N ARG A 178 -7.18 -4.77 -2.66
CA ARG A 178 -7.59 -3.47 -2.12
C ARG A 178 -6.75 -2.32 -2.71
N PHE A 179 -5.43 -2.47 -2.70
CA PHE A 179 -4.51 -1.41 -3.15
C PHE A 179 -4.63 -1.09 -4.64
N PHE A 180 -4.75 -2.11 -5.50
CA PHE A 180 -4.83 -1.92 -6.94
C PHE A 180 -6.24 -1.67 -7.46
N SER A 181 -7.26 -1.70 -6.60
CA SER A 181 -8.63 -1.37 -7.00
C SER A 181 -8.93 0.09 -6.71
N ARG A 182 -9.84 0.66 -7.51
CA ARG A 182 -10.38 2.00 -7.25
C ARG A 182 -11.05 2.00 -5.88
N GLN A 183 -10.77 3.05 -5.12
CA GLN A 183 -11.45 3.34 -3.86
C GLN A 183 -12.66 4.20 -4.20
N GLU A 184 -13.84 3.59 -4.25
CA GLU A 184 -15.09 4.30 -4.53
C GLU A 184 -15.68 4.80 -3.21
N PRO A 185 -16.23 6.03 -3.15
CA PRO A 185 -16.89 6.52 -1.95
C PRO A 185 -17.92 5.50 -1.45
N CYS A 186 -17.84 5.14 -0.18
CA CYS A 186 -18.77 4.18 0.39
C CYS A 186 -20.21 4.71 0.22
N PRO A 187 -21.15 3.92 -0.32
CA PRO A 187 -22.50 4.41 -0.58
C PRO A 187 -23.27 4.79 0.69
N MET A 188 -22.86 4.27 1.85
CA MET A 188 -23.53 4.53 3.12
C MET A 188 -23.01 5.76 3.87
N CYS A 189 -21.71 6.05 3.78
CA CYS A 189 -21.11 7.21 4.45
C CYS A 189 -20.61 8.28 3.46
N SER A 190 -20.70 8.05 2.15
CA SER A 190 -20.21 8.95 1.10
C SER A 190 -18.75 9.39 1.30
N GLY A 191 -17.91 8.52 1.87
CA GLY A 191 -16.53 8.87 2.18
C GLY A 191 -16.30 9.47 3.57
N SER A 192 -17.34 9.69 4.38
CA SER A 192 -17.20 10.32 5.70
C SER A 192 -16.60 9.41 6.77
N GLU A 193 -16.38 8.12 6.48
CA GLU A 193 -15.83 7.10 7.39
C GLU A 193 -16.75 6.77 8.59
N THR A 194 -17.74 7.61 8.92
CA THR A 194 -18.63 7.49 10.10
C THR A 194 -20.10 7.78 9.77
N SER A 195 -21.03 7.38 10.66
CA SER A 195 -22.48 7.51 10.45
C SER A 195 -23.10 8.85 10.90
N SER A 196 -22.33 9.75 11.52
CA SER A 196 -22.76 11.11 11.86
C SER A 196 -21.55 11.98 12.17
N GLU A 197 -21.69 13.30 11.97
CA GLU A 197 -20.70 14.33 12.28
C GLU A 197 -19.97 14.02 13.59
N ARG A 198 -18.62 13.91 13.58
CA ARG A 198 -17.69 14.39 14.63
C ARG A 198 -16.23 13.90 14.42
N ILE A 199 -15.31 14.81 14.75
CA ILE A 199 -13.86 14.64 15.01
C ILE A 199 -12.98 14.18 13.83
N SER A 200 -12.45 15.14 13.06
CA SER A 200 -11.20 14.88 12.34
C SER A 200 -10.06 14.77 13.36
N ILE A 201 -9.48 13.58 13.50
CA ILE A 201 -8.24 13.37 14.25
C ILE A 201 -7.08 13.91 13.42
N THR A 202 -6.28 14.79 14.02
CA THR A 202 -5.16 15.42 13.33
C THR A 202 -3.86 15.35 14.13
N ILE A 203 -2.75 15.29 13.40
CA ILE A 203 -1.41 15.49 13.93
C ILE A 203 -0.82 16.67 13.16
N GLY A 204 -0.34 17.70 13.87
CA GLY A 204 0.13 18.94 13.22
C GLY A 204 -0.94 19.62 12.36
N GLY A 205 -2.22 19.50 12.74
CA GLY A 205 -3.35 20.08 12.01
C GLY A 205 -3.81 19.32 10.76
N ARG A 206 -3.11 18.24 10.37
CA ARG A 206 -3.44 17.40 9.21
C ARG A 206 -3.99 16.05 9.63
N SER A 207 -4.95 15.53 8.89
CA SER A 207 -5.53 14.19 9.06
C SER A 207 -4.68 13.11 8.39
N VAL A 208 -4.88 11.86 8.79
CA VAL A 208 -4.19 10.72 8.16
C VAL A 208 -4.50 10.64 6.66
N SER A 209 -5.74 10.92 6.26
CA SER A 209 -6.17 10.94 4.86
C SER A 209 -5.44 12.00 4.03
N GLU A 210 -5.20 13.20 4.58
CA GLU A 210 -4.43 14.26 3.91
C GLU A 210 -2.94 13.92 3.81
N VAL A 211 -2.37 13.28 4.83
CA VAL A 211 -0.94 12.94 4.86
C VAL A 211 -0.63 11.73 3.98
N SER A 212 -1.50 10.71 3.96
CA SER A 212 -1.29 9.51 3.15
C SER A 212 -1.42 9.73 1.63
N ARG A 213 -2.01 10.85 1.20
CA ARG A 213 -2.05 11.30 -0.20
C ARG A 213 -0.82 12.11 -0.62
N LEU A 214 0.14 12.33 0.27
CA LEU A 214 1.41 12.94 -0.11
C LEU A 214 2.20 11.97 -1.01
N PRO A 215 3.00 12.49 -1.96
CA PRO A 215 4.07 11.73 -2.59
C PRO A 215 5.03 11.15 -1.54
N ILE A 216 5.68 10.02 -1.83
CA ILE A 216 6.62 9.37 -0.89
C ILE A 216 7.68 10.33 -0.32
N PRO A 217 8.34 11.21 -1.11
CA PRO A 217 9.32 12.15 -0.57
C PRO A 217 8.73 13.12 0.46
N ASP A 218 7.53 13.63 0.20
CA ASP A 218 6.85 14.60 1.07
C ASP A 218 6.32 13.92 2.34
N LEU A 219 5.83 12.69 2.21
CA LEU A 219 5.43 11.86 3.34
C LEU A 219 6.63 11.53 4.24
N LEU A 220 7.79 11.20 3.65
CA LEU A 220 9.03 10.99 4.39
C LEU A 220 9.45 12.25 5.14
N LEU A 221 9.39 13.41 4.50
CA LEU A 221 9.70 14.69 5.14
C LEU A 221 8.74 15.01 6.29
N PHE A 222 7.45 14.75 6.12
CA PHE A 222 6.45 14.90 7.19
C PHE A 222 6.81 14.04 8.41
N ILE A 223 7.13 12.76 8.21
CA ILE A 223 7.43 11.82 9.30
C ILE A 223 8.73 12.17 10.02
N LYS A 224 9.78 12.57 9.28
CA LYS A 224 11.05 13.00 9.87
C LYS A 224 10.92 14.23 10.76
N ASN A 225 10.06 15.16 10.39
CA ASN A 225 9.87 16.40 11.13
C ASN A 225 8.85 16.27 12.25
N LEU A 226 8.00 15.24 12.24
CA LEU A 226 6.94 15.06 13.21
C LEU A 226 7.44 15.09 14.66
N PRO A 227 8.53 14.39 15.05
CA PRO A 227 9.04 14.44 16.41
C PRO A 227 9.26 15.86 16.92
N LEU A 228 9.68 16.81 16.08
CA LEU A 228 9.94 18.20 16.49
C LEU A 228 8.71 18.91 17.05
N SER A 229 7.51 18.48 16.64
CA SER A 229 6.22 19.05 17.07
C SER A 229 5.57 18.32 18.25
N LEU A 230 6.19 17.24 18.74
CA LEU A 230 5.65 16.40 19.80
C LEU A 230 6.30 16.73 21.15
N ASP A 231 5.50 16.61 22.22
CA ASP A 231 6.02 16.64 23.59
C ASP A 231 6.79 15.36 23.95
N ILE A 232 7.44 15.34 25.12
CA ILE A 232 8.31 14.23 25.54
C ILE A 232 7.50 12.92 25.68
N PHE A 233 6.28 12.98 26.21
CA PHE A 233 5.44 11.81 26.44
C PHE A 233 4.84 11.28 25.13
N GLU A 234 4.43 12.16 24.22
CA GLU A 234 4.00 11.80 22.87
C GLU A 234 5.14 11.10 22.12
N ARG A 235 6.36 11.64 22.15
CA ARG A 235 7.53 11.02 21.50
C ARG A 235 7.84 9.63 22.06
N GLU A 236 7.85 9.48 23.38
CA GLU A 236 8.14 8.19 24.02
C GLU A 236 7.15 7.11 23.56
N ARG A 237 5.86 7.44 23.51
CA ARG A 237 4.79 6.51 23.13
C ARG A 237 4.80 6.08 21.66
N CYS A 238 5.24 6.94 20.74
CA CYS A 238 5.15 6.67 19.30
C CYS A 238 6.50 6.53 18.58
N SER A 239 7.63 6.66 19.28
CA SER A 239 8.99 6.58 18.73
C SER A 239 9.20 5.36 17.82
N GLU A 240 8.82 4.17 18.29
CA GLU A 240 8.96 2.93 17.52
C GLU A 240 8.07 2.92 16.26
N ILE A 241 6.85 3.49 16.34
CA ILE A 241 5.94 3.59 15.18
C ILE A 241 6.52 4.53 14.13
N ILE A 242 7.05 5.68 14.56
CA ILE A 242 7.70 6.67 13.68
C ILE A 242 8.91 6.04 13.00
N GLU A 243 9.76 5.33 13.74
CA GLU A 243 10.95 4.66 13.19
C GLU A 243 10.57 3.60 12.13
N GLU A 244 9.52 2.81 12.37
CA GLU A 244 9.05 1.80 11.44
C GLU A 244 8.45 2.40 10.15
N VAL A 245 7.73 3.52 10.26
CA VAL A 245 7.21 4.27 9.11
C VAL A 245 8.36 4.90 8.33
N GLU A 246 9.26 5.60 9.01
CA GLU A 246 10.40 6.28 8.41
C GLU A 246 11.28 5.29 7.65
N THR A 247 11.63 4.16 8.26
CA THR A 247 12.50 3.15 7.65
C THR A 247 11.91 2.60 6.34
N ARG A 248 10.59 2.35 6.30
CA ARG A 248 9.91 1.90 5.08
C ARG A 248 9.91 2.98 4.02
N LEU A 249 9.60 4.22 4.39
CA LEU A 249 9.61 5.36 3.47
C LEU A 249 11.00 5.65 2.89
N ILE A 250 12.06 5.51 3.70
CA ILE A 250 13.46 5.60 3.23
C ILE A 250 13.73 4.53 2.17
N TYR A 251 13.27 3.29 2.39
CA TYR A 251 13.43 2.23 1.41
C TYR A 251 12.68 2.54 0.10
N LEU A 252 11.40 2.93 0.19
CA LEU A 252 10.56 3.28 -0.96
C LEU A 252 11.18 4.43 -1.77
N HIS A 253 11.67 5.46 -1.07
CA HIS A 253 12.39 6.57 -1.70
C HIS A 253 13.68 6.12 -2.37
N LYS A 254 14.48 5.27 -1.71
CA LYS A 254 15.77 4.77 -2.22
C LYS A 254 15.63 3.92 -3.48
N ILE A 255 14.55 3.15 -3.62
CA ILE A 255 14.32 2.36 -4.85
C ILE A 255 13.83 3.22 -6.02
N GLY A 256 13.45 4.48 -5.76
CA GLY A 256 13.06 5.44 -6.79
C GLY A 256 11.55 5.64 -6.96
N LEU A 257 10.70 5.15 -6.05
CA LEU A 257 9.27 5.46 -6.07
C LEU A 257 9.06 6.92 -5.66
N GLN A 258 8.53 7.73 -6.58
CA GLN A 258 8.35 9.17 -6.35
C GLN A 258 6.87 9.58 -6.39
N THR A 259 6.10 9.03 -7.33
CA THR A 259 4.72 9.47 -7.62
C THR A 259 3.65 8.59 -7.00
N LEU A 260 4.01 7.41 -6.47
CA LEU A 260 3.05 6.51 -5.85
C LEU A 260 2.62 7.03 -4.47
N HIS A 261 1.32 6.91 -4.17
CA HIS A 261 0.76 7.20 -2.86
C HIS A 261 0.52 5.91 -2.07
N VAL A 262 0.45 5.99 -0.74
CA VAL A 262 0.25 4.82 0.13
C VAL A 262 -1.23 4.43 0.30
N VAL A 263 -2.14 5.15 -0.35
CA VAL A 263 -3.60 4.96 -0.41
C VAL A 263 -4.05 4.67 -1.83
#